data_AF-A0A0F3NNS1-F1
#
_entry.id   AF-A0A0F3NNS1-F1
#
_cell.length_a   1.000
_cell.length_b   1.000
_cell.length_c   1.000
_cell.angle_alpha   90.00
_cell.angle_beta   90.00
_cell.angle_gamma   90.00
#
_symmetry.space_group_name_H-M   'P 1'
#
loop_
_entity.id
_entity.type
_entity.pdbx_description
1 polymer ?
#
loop_
_entity_poly.entity_id
_entity_poly.type
_entity_poly.pdbx_seq_one_letter_code
_entity_poly.pdbx_strand_id
1 'polypeptide(L)'
;MSNTSYNINNNVHPKKITWEIIKNQKYTENNLSQISYLYVIKACDKEVYTSNNQEPSCNIIIKISISIENILLNKLLDIEILQGITFHKFISKKRNNLLRLQDLSKFFKTSFNLKLPKDIEESFTVEYKKATQLLNSSINI
;
A
#
# COMPACT_ATOMS: atom_id res chain seq x y z
N MET A 1 -18.72 31.08 30.52
CA MET A 1 -17.94 30.67 29.33
C MET A 1 -16.59 30.20 29.82
N SER A 2 -16.35 28.89 29.80
CA SER A 2 -15.13 28.30 30.36
C SER A 2 -14.38 27.63 29.22
N ASN A 3 -13.32 28.28 28.72
CA ASN A 3 -12.42 27.70 27.73
C ASN A 3 -11.64 26.55 28.39
N THR A 4 -11.95 25.31 28.02
CA THR A 4 -11.13 24.14 28.34
C THR A 4 -10.31 23.80 27.11
N SER A 5 -9.06 24.24 27.11
CA SER A 5 -8.06 23.81 26.14
C SER A 5 -7.73 22.34 26.40
N TYR A 6 -8.30 21.43 25.60
CA TYR A 6 -7.89 20.03 25.61
C TYR A 6 -6.51 19.91 24.97
N ASN A 7 -5.51 19.74 25.83
CA ASN A 7 -4.15 19.40 25.44
C ASN A 7 -4.16 17.95 24.92
N ILE A 8 -4.11 17.79 23.59
CA ILE A 8 -3.98 16.47 22.95
C ILE A 8 -2.54 16.00 23.20
N ASN A 9 -2.32 15.35 24.34
CA ASN A 9 -1.12 14.57 24.59
C ASN A 9 -1.11 13.41 23.58
N ASN A 10 -0.43 13.60 22.47
CA ASN A 10 -0.13 12.55 21.49
C ASN A 10 0.88 11.56 22.09
N ASN A 11 0.43 10.69 22.99
CA ASN A 11 1.16 9.49 23.39
C ASN A 11 1.12 8.51 22.21
N VAL A 12 2.07 8.66 21.29
CA VAL A 12 2.25 7.73 20.17
C VAL A 12 2.98 6.50 20.71
N HIS A 13 2.21 5.54 21.22
CA HIS A 13 2.77 4.24 21.56
C HIS A 13 3.41 3.61 20.32
N PRO A 14 4.64 3.08 20.42
CA PRO A 14 5.30 2.49 19.26
C PRO A 14 4.53 1.26 18.79
N LYS A 15 4.18 1.22 17.50
CA LYS A 15 3.47 0.09 16.89
C LYS A 15 4.44 -0.90 16.25
N LYS A 16 4.21 -2.19 16.45
CA LYS A 16 4.81 -3.26 15.67
C LYS A 16 3.98 -3.46 14.40
N ILE A 17 4.65 -3.45 13.25
CA ILE A 17 4.00 -3.61 11.95
C ILE A 17 4.43 -4.96 11.38
N THR A 18 3.45 -5.76 10.98
CA THR A 18 3.65 -6.96 10.15
C THR A 18 2.93 -6.75 8.82
N TRP A 19 3.41 -7.43 7.79
CA TRP A 19 2.80 -7.30 6.47
C TRP A 19 2.99 -8.58 5.65
N GLU A 20 2.10 -8.77 4.69
CA GLU A 20 2.13 -9.85 3.71
C GLU A 20 1.69 -9.32 2.35
N ILE A 21 2.07 -10.02 1.29
CA ILE A 21 1.73 -9.66 -0.09
C ILE A 21 1.01 -10.81 -0.78
N ILE A 22 -0.12 -10.50 -1.41
CA ILE A 22 -0.89 -11.44 -2.23
C ILE A 22 -0.84 -10.96 -3.67
N LYS A 23 -0.41 -11.84 -4.58
CA LYS A 23 -0.34 -11.56 -6.01
C LYS A 23 -1.55 -12.15 -6.71
N ASN A 24 -2.21 -11.35 -7.53
CA ASN A 24 -3.27 -11.79 -8.42
C ASN A 24 -2.95 -11.44 -9.87
N GLN A 25 -3.25 -12.35 -10.79
CA GLN A 25 -3.03 -12.16 -12.23
C GLN A 25 -4.39 -12.21 -12.94
N LYS A 26 -4.65 -11.22 -13.78
CA LYS A 26 -5.88 -11.10 -14.57
C LYS A 26 -5.55 -11.29 -16.04
N TYR A 27 -6.26 -12.21 -16.68
CA TYR A 27 -6.11 -12.54 -18.09
C TYR A 27 -7.31 -12.02 -18.89
N THR A 28 -7.08 -11.63 -20.14
CA THR A 28 -8.11 -11.28 -21.12
C THR A 28 -7.77 -12.02 -22.40
N GLU A 29 -8.71 -12.80 -22.96
CA GLU A 29 -8.52 -13.56 -24.21
C GLU A 29 -7.17 -14.34 -24.25
N ASN A 30 -6.84 -15.01 -23.14
CA ASN A 30 -5.59 -15.77 -22.90
C ASN A 30 -4.30 -14.95 -22.73
N ASN A 31 -4.35 -13.63 -22.84
CA ASN A 31 -3.20 -12.76 -22.57
C ASN A 31 -3.25 -12.19 -21.16
N LEU A 32 -2.10 -12.12 -20.49
CA LEU A 32 -2.00 -11.48 -19.18
C LEU A 32 -2.24 -9.97 -19.34
N SER A 33 -3.36 -9.47 -18.81
CA SER A 33 -3.80 -8.09 -18.96
C SER A 33 -3.35 -7.19 -17.80
N GLN A 34 -3.31 -7.75 -16.58
CA GLN A 34 -3.02 -7.00 -15.36
C GLN A 34 -2.47 -7.92 -14.28
N ILE A 35 -1.54 -7.40 -13.48
CA ILE A 35 -1.08 -7.98 -12.23
C ILE A 35 -1.48 -7.03 -11.10
N SER A 36 -2.12 -7.56 -10.06
CA SER A 36 -2.47 -6.80 -8.86
C SER A 36 -1.70 -7.35 -7.67
N TYR A 37 -1.09 -6.46 -6.90
CA TYR A 37 -0.44 -6.77 -5.65
C TYR A 37 -1.25 -6.20 -4.49
N LEU A 38 -1.62 -7.06 -3.55
CA LEU A 38 -2.35 -6.70 -2.36
C LEU A 38 -1.40 -6.79 -1.16
N TYR A 39 -1.03 -5.65 -0.62
CA TYR A 39 -0.25 -5.56 0.62
C TYR A 39 -1.21 -5.48 1.79
N VAL A 40 -1.21 -6.50 2.64
CA VAL A 40 -1.98 -6.51 3.88
C VAL A 40 -1.04 -6.11 5.00
N ILE A 41 -1.30 -4.97 5.63
CA ILE A 41 -0.46 -4.36 6.66
C ILE A 41 -1.25 -4.38 7.97
N LYS A 42 -0.67 -5.02 8.99
CA LYS A 42 -1.26 -5.17 10.32
C LYS A 42 -0.37 -4.40 11.30
N ALA A 43 -0.94 -3.47 12.05
CA ALA A 43 -0.23 -2.74 13.09
C ALA A 43 -0.82 -3.08 14.47
N CYS A 44 0.05 -3.43 15.41
CA CYS A 44 -0.29 -3.75 16.79
C CYS A 44 0.52 -2.87 17.75
N ASP A 45 -0.04 -2.51 18.91
CA ASP A 45 0.69 -1.71 19.91
C ASP A 45 1.78 -2.56 20.60
N LYS A 46 3.01 -2.03 20.73
CA LYS A 46 4.15 -2.81 21.26
C LYS A 46 3.95 -3.25 22.70
N GLU A 47 3.31 -2.44 23.54
CA GLU A 47 3.12 -2.70 24.97
C GLU A 47 2.18 -3.89 25.24
N VAL A 48 1.43 -4.30 24.22
CA VAL A 48 0.38 -5.32 24.31
C VAL A 48 0.80 -6.62 23.62
N TYR A 49 1.98 -6.67 22.99
CA TYR A 49 2.45 -7.80 22.15
C TYR A 49 2.95 -9.02 22.97
N THR A 50 2.15 -9.48 23.94
CA THR A 50 2.46 -10.66 24.76
C THR A 50 1.54 -11.85 24.48
N SER A 51 0.52 -11.71 23.63
CA SER A 51 -0.39 -12.80 23.28
C SER A 51 -0.49 -13.05 21.75
N ASN A 52 -0.44 -14.32 21.35
CA ASN A 52 -0.46 -14.75 19.93
C ASN A 52 -1.82 -14.58 19.21
N ASN A 53 -2.87 -14.14 19.92
CA ASN A 53 -4.24 -14.07 19.39
C ASN A 53 -4.85 -12.65 19.42
N GLN A 54 -4.03 -11.61 19.44
CA GLN A 54 -4.54 -10.24 19.50
C GLN A 54 -4.87 -9.67 18.13
N GLU A 55 -6.09 -9.13 18.03
CA GLU A 55 -6.51 -8.40 16.84
C GLU A 55 -5.64 -7.15 16.65
N PRO A 56 -5.19 -6.88 15.41
CA PRO A 56 -4.38 -5.72 15.13
C PRO A 56 -5.18 -4.43 15.39
N SER A 57 -4.53 -3.45 16.02
CA SER A 57 -5.14 -2.13 16.27
C SER A 57 -5.37 -1.32 14.99
N CYS A 58 -4.76 -1.74 13.88
CA CYS A 58 -5.08 -1.22 12.55
C CYS A 58 -4.78 -2.26 11.46
N ASN A 59 -5.75 -2.46 10.56
CA ASN A 59 -5.59 -3.22 9.32
C ASN A 59 -5.68 -2.27 8.13
N ILE A 60 -4.64 -2.25 7.32
CA ILE A 60 -4.59 -1.47 6.08
C ILE A 60 -4.28 -2.41 4.93
N ILE A 61 -5.07 -2.32 3.89
CA ILE A 61 -4.86 -3.05 2.65
C ILE A 61 -4.50 -2.04 1.57
N ILE A 62 -3.37 -2.25 0.90
CA ILE A 62 -2.98 -1.47 -0.28
C ILE A 62 -3.05 -2.40 -1.49
N LYS A 63 -3.91 -2.07 -2.45
CA LYS A 63 -3.93 -2.73 -3.75
C LYS A 63 -3.20 -1.85 -4.74
N ILE A 64 -2.20 -2.41 -5.42
CA ILE A 64 -1.49 -1.76 -6.50
C ILE A 64 -1.67 -2.58 -7.76
N SER A 65 -2.25 -1.96 -8.78
CA SER A 65 -2.54 -2.62 -10.05
C SER A 65 -1.58 -2.14 -11.14
N ILE A 66 -0.99 -3.09 -11.83
CA ILE A 66 -0.10 -2.90 -12.98
C ILE A 66 -0.74 -3.57 -14.18
N SER A 67 -1.11 -2.79 -15.18
CA SER A 67 -1.73 -3.25 -16.43
C SER A 67 -0.80 -3.05 -17.62
N ILE A 68 -1.16 -3.68 -18.74
CA ILE A 68 -0.53 -3.40 -20.04
C ILE A 68 -0.53 -1.90 -20.35
N GLU A 69 -1.61 -1.18 -20.05
CA GLU A 69 -1.68 0.26 -20.31
C GLU A 69 -0.68 1.06 -19.47
N ASN A 70 -0.38 0.62 -18.25
CA ASN A 70 0.65 1.25 -17.42
C ASN A 70 2.02 1.18 -18.07
N ILE A 71 2.29 0.11 -18.81
CA ILE A 71 3.59 -0.14 -19.44
C ILE A 71 3.65 0.51 -20.81
N LEU A 72 2.69 0.18 -21.70
CA LEU A 72 2.69 0.66 -23.09
C LEU A 72 2.45 2.17 -23.20
N LEU A 73 1.55 2.70 -22.38
CA LEU A 73 1.16 4.11 -22.43
C LEU A 73 1.79 4.92 -21.30
N ASN A 74 2.73 4.33 -20.55
CA ASN A 74 3.36 4.92 -19.37
C ASN A 74 2.34 5.53 -18.38
N LYS A 75 1.15 4.90 -18.27
CA LYS A 75 0.10 5.37 -17.36
C LYS A 75 0.52 5.13 -15.91
N LEU A 76 0.13 6.06 -15.05
CA LEU A 76 0.39 5.98 -13.61
C LEU A 76 -0.31 4.79 -12.97
N LEU A 77 0.35 4.21 -11.97
CA LEU A 77 -0.20 3.07 -11.24
C LEU A 77 -1.45 3.44 -10.46
N ASP A 78 -2.39 2.50 -10.51
CA ASP A 78 -3.60 2.56 -9.72
C ASP A 78 -3.32 1.98 -8.34
N ILE A 79 -3.48 2.84 -7.32
CA ILE A 79 -3.22 2.52 -5.92
C ILE A 79 -4.50 2.79 -5.15
N GLU A 80 -5.03 1.73 -4.55
CA GLU A 80 -6.25 1.75 -3.73
C GLU A 80 -5.88 1.37 -2.31
N ILE A 81 -6.42 2.09 -1.33
CA ILE A 81 -6.13 1.88 0.09
C ILE A 81 -7.45 1.65 0.82
N LEU A 82 -7.54 0.52 1.52
CA LEU A 82 -8.66 0.18 2.38
C LEU A 82 -8.19 0.14 3.83
N GLN A 83 -8.83 0.92 4.70
CA GLN A 83 -8.62 0.87 6.15
C GLN A 83 -9.95 0.50 6.82
N GLY A 84 -10.02 -0.71 7.38
CA GLY A 84 -11.31 -1.26 7.83
C GLY A 84 -12.32 -1.30 6.68
N ILE A 85 -13.43 -0.58 6.82
CA ILE A 85 -14.46 -0.45 5.77
C ILE A 85 -14.24 0.76 4.85
N THR A 86 -13.25 1.61 5.12
CA THR A 86 -13.07 2.89 4.44
C THR A 86 -12.15 2.75 3.24
N PHE A 87 -12.69 3.01 2.05
CA PHE A 87 -11.96 2.91 0.78
C PHE A 87 -11.48 4.28 0.29
N HIS A 88 -10.22 4.34 -0.16
CA HIS A 88 -9.60 5.54 -0.70
C HIS A 88 -8.80 5.21 -1.95
N LYS A 89 -9.04 5.96 -3.04
CA LYS A 89 -8.14 5.96 -4.18
C LYS A 89 -6.98 6.91 -3.90
N PHE A 90 -5.75 6.40 -3.94
CA PHE A 90 -4.58 7.22 -3.67
C PHE A 90 -4.24 8.12 -4.86
N ILE A 91 -4.17 9.42 -4.60
CA ILE A 91 -3.88 10.44 -5.60
C ILE A 91 -2.56 11.10 -5.26
N SER A 92 -1.63 11.09 -6.22
CA SER A 92 -0.40 11.87 -6.17
C SER A 92 -0.28 12.71 -7.45
N LYS A 93 0.21 13.94 -7.30
CA LYS A 93 0.51 14.84 -8.43
C LYS A 93 1.78 14.42 -9.19
N LYS A 94 2.53 13.44 -8.68
CA LYS A 94 3.78 12.98 -9.29
C LYS A 94 3.47 12.11 -10.52
N ARG A 95 4.21 12.39 -11.60
CA ARG A 95 4.11 11.67 -12.88
C ARG A 95 5.03 10.44 -12.98
N ASN A 96 5.72 10.10 -11.90
CA ASN A 96 6.64 8.97 -11.83
C ASN A 96 6.21 8.03 -10.70
N ASN A 97 6.12 6.73 -10.99
CA ASN A 97 5.64 5.72 -10.03
C ASN A 97 6.50 5.62 -8.77
N LEU A 98 7.83 5.74 -8.86
CA LEU A 98 8.73 5.76 -7.69
C LEU A 98 8.47 6.97 -6.79
N LEU A 99 8.29 8.15 -7.38
CA LEU A 99 7.94 9.35 -6.61
C LEU A 99 6.52 9.28 -6.01
N ARG A 100 5.59 8.59 -6.67
CA ARG A 100 4.24 8.34 -6.12
C ARG A 100 4.29 7.46 -4.86
N LEU A 101 5.21 6.51 -4.78
CA LEU A 101 5.41 5.72 -3.55
C LEU A 101 5.92 6.58 -2.40
N GLN A 102 6.82 7.52 -2.65
CA GLN A 102 7.28 8.43 -1.60
C GLN A 102 6.11 9.27 -1.04
N ASP A 103 5.19 9.69 -1.90
CA ASP A 103 3.95 10.34 -1.47
C ASP A 103 3.02 9.37 -0.71
N LEU A 104 3.00 8.08 -1.08
CA LEU A 104 2.25 7.04 -0.34
C LEU A 104 2.80 6.87 1.08
N SER A 105 4.11 6.83 1.25
CA SER A 105 4.75 6.75 2.58
C SER A 105 4.43 7.97 3.45
N LYS A 106 4.39 9.17 2.84
CA LYS A 106 3.93 10.40 3.53
C LYS A 106 2.47 10.30 3.92
N PHE A 107 1.61 9.83 3.01
CA PHE A 107 0.19 9.61 3.28
C PHE A 107 -0.01 8.64 4.45
N PHE A 108 0.77 7.56 4.53
CA PHE A 108 0.72 6.64 5.67
C PHE A 108 1.01 7.33 6.99
N LYS A 109 2.02 8.21 7.00
CA LYS A 109 2.40 8.95 8.20
C LYS A 109 1.33 9.95 8.61
N THR A 110 0.71 10.66 7.66
CA THR A 110 -0.33 11.66 7.97
C THR A 110 -1.67 11.05 8.33
N SER A 111 -2.09 9.99 7.61
CA SER A 111 -3.44 9.45 7.71
C SER A 111 -3.59 8.38 8.78
N PHE A 112 -2.53 7.60 9.03
CA PHE A 112 -2.58 6.49 9.98
C PHE A 112 -1.63 6.65 11.17
N ASN A 113 -0.83 7.72 11.18
CA ASN A 113 0.31 7.90 12.09
C ASN A 113 1.29 6.70 12.05
N LEU A 114 1.36 6.01 10.92
CA LEU A 114 2.22 4.84 10.71
C LEU A 114 3.35 5.20 9.76
N LYS A 115 4.55 4.68 10.04
CA LYS A 115 5.62 4.69 9.06
C LYS A 115 5.46 3.46 8.18
N LEU A 116 5.32 3.64 6.86
CA LEU A 116 5.37 2.52 5.93
C LEU A 116 6.75 1.84 6.06
N PRO A 117 6.81 0.52 6.33
CA PRO A 117 8.08 -0.19 6.36
C PRO A 117 8.84 -0.07 5.04
N LYS A 118 10.16 0.17 5.11
CA LYS A 118 11.01 0.28 3.91
C LYS A 118 10.94 -0.98 3.05
N ASP A 119 10.87 -2.14 3.69
CA ASP A 119 10.77 -3.43 3.00
C ASP A 119 9.54 -3.51 2.08
N ILE A 120 8.44 -2.81 2.41
CA ILE A 120 7.26 -2.71 1.54
C ILE A 120 7.57 -1.84 0.31
N GLU A 121 8.26 -0.72 0.50
CA GLU A 121 8.67 0.17 -0.61
C GLU A 121 9.63 -0.56 -1.58
N GLU A 122 10.57 -1.32 -1.03
CA GLU A 122 11.51 -2.14 -1.79
C GLU A 122 10.80 -3.29 -2.51
N SER A 123 9.90 -3.99 -1.81
CA SER A 123 9.06 -5.04 -2.38
C SER A 123 8.30 -4.53 -3.58
N PHE A 124 7.67 -3.35 -3.48
CA PHE A 124 6.95 -2.75 -4.60
C PHE A 124 7.87 -2.58 -5.83
N THR A 125 9.09 -2.08 -5.64
CA THR A 125 10.00 -1.83 -6.76
C THR A 125 10.40 -3.12 -7.47
N VAL A 126 10.65 -4.18 -6.69
CA VAL A 126 10.95 -5.52 -7.21
C VAL A 126 9.75 -6.09 -7.97
N GLU A 127 8.56 -6.02 -7.37
CA GLU A 127 7.34 -6.55 -7.96
C GLU A 127 6.91 -5.78 -9.21
N TYR A 128 7.10 -4.46 -9.23
CA TYR A 128 6.88 -3.65 -10.43
C TYR A 128 7.76 -4.09 -11.60
N LYS A 129 9.06 -4.33 -11.36
CA LYS A 129 9.98 -4.83 -12.39
C LYS A 129 9.55 -6.20 -12.91
N LYS A 130 9.24 -7.14 -12.01
CA LYS A 130 8.77 -8.49 -12.38
C LYS A 130 7.46 -8.44 -13.18
N ALA A 131 6.50 -7.63 -12.75
CA ALA A 131 5.24 -7.49 -13.45
C ALA A 131 5.42 -6.88 -14.84
N THR A 132 6.29 -5.87 -14.96
CA THR A 132 6.63 -5.25 -16.25
C THR A 132 7.22 -6.28 -17.22
N GLN A 133 8.14 -7.13 -16.74
CA GLN A 133 8.72 -8.21 -17.54
C GLN A 133 7.66 -9.21 -18.01
N LEU A 134 6.82 -9.71 -17.10
CA LEU A 134 5.77 -10.69 -17.42
C LEU A 134 4.73 -10.14 -18.41
N LEU A 135 4.31 -8.88 -18.22
CA LEU A 135 3.35 -8.22 -19.09
C LEU A 135 3.96 -7.95 -20.48
N ASN A 136 5.22 -7.52 -20.56
CA ASN A 136 5.92 -7.36 -21.85
C ASN A 136 6.04 -8.69 -22.61
N SER A 137 6.36 -9.79 -21.91
CA SER A 137 6.39 -11.12 -22.52
C SER A 137 5.02 -11.59 -23.02
N SER A 138 3.94 -11.04 -22.49
CA SER A 138 2.56 -11.37 -22.89
C SER A 138 2.06 -10.54 -24.07
N ILE A 139 2.78 -9.47 -24.44
CA ILE A 139 2.46 -8.57 -25.57
C ILE A 139 3.24 -8.98 -26.83
N ASN A 140 4.41 -9.60 -26.66
CA ASN A 140 5.20 -10.15 -27.76
C ASN A 140 4.53 -11.43 -28.30
N ILE A 141 3.55 -11.26 -29.18
CA ILE A 141 2.97 -12.29 -30.06
C ILE A 141 3.50 -12.08 -31.47
#